data_AF-A0A535BR19-F1
#
_entry.id   AF-A0A535BR19-F1
#
_cell.length_a   1.000
_cell.length_b   1.000
_cell.length_c   1.000
_cell.angle_alpha   90.00
_cell.angle_beta   90.00
_cell.angle_gamma   90.00
#
_symmetry.space_group_name_H-M   'P 1'
#
loop_
_entity.id
_entity.type
_entity.pdbx_description
1 polymer ?
#
loop_
_entity_poly.entity_id
_entity_poly.type
_entity_poly.pdbx_seq_one_letter_code
_entity_poly.pdbx_strand_id
1 'polypeptide(L)'
;MQKLESQYTPTALQNIIGEPLRSEQRTGELLPRTLSRVDMFVIFIAIVLFIPNSSVVQATQGAGAATYLYWVIGTLTFLVPGAIACGQLNRFLPADGAIYVWTHRALGPLWGFFAAFCAWFPAVLVLLAAADTIITLIQGIGAQLAGPNANWLLAPWQQGIIVLGVILLGGWLSTFSLPQIMKIAKVVVA
;
A
#
# COMPACT_ATOMS: atom_id res chain seq x y z
N MET A 1 34.03 -5.37 8.79
CA MET A 1 33.03 -6.16 9.54
C MET A 1 32.59 -5.33 10.73
N GLN A 2 31.60 -4.46 10.54
CA GLN A 2 31.25 -3.38 11.47
C GLN A 2 29.84 -3.63 11.99
N LYS A 3 29.77 -3.95 13.29
CA LYS A 3 28.62 -4.04 14.19
C LYS A 3 27.25 -4.40 13.58
N LEU A 4 26.82 -5.63 13.85
CA LEU A 4 25.43 -6.10 13.78
C LEU A 4 24.56 -5.29 14.76
N GLU A 5 24.13 -4.09 14.39
CA GLU A 5 23.25 -3.21 15.20
C GLU A 5 21.77 -3.62 15.18
N SER A 6 21.44 -4.88 14.93
CA SER A 6 20.05 -5.34 14.98
C SER A 6 19.91 -6.74 15.58
N GLN A 7 20.59 -6.98 16.69
CA GLN A 7 20.24 -8.10 17.55
C GLN A 7 18.84 -7.84 18.11
N TYR A 8 17.89 -8.72 17.79
CA TYR A 8 16.54 -8.69 18.31
C TYR A 8 16.59 -8.47 19.83
N THR A 9 16.13 -7.31 20.29
CA THR A 9 16.11 -6.95 21.71
C THR A 9 14.65 -6.92 22.14
N PRO A 10 14.12 -8.03 22.66
CA PRO A 10 12.72 -8.10 23.00
C PRO A 10 12.39 -7.11 24.11
N THR A 11 11.25 -6.41 23.98
CA THR A 11 10.71 -5.65 25.10
C THR A 11 10.29 -6.59 26.23
N ALA A 12 10.23 -6.07 27.47
CA ALA A 12 9.77 -6.85 28.62
C ALA A 12 8.40 -7.53 28.35
N LEU A 13 7.53 -6.84 27.62
CA LEU A 13 6.22 -7.35 27.21
C LEU A 13 6.34 -8.47 26.15
N GLN A 14 7.25 -8.36 25.19
CA GLN A 14 7.50 -9.42 24.20
C GLN A 14 8.00 -10.71 24.85
N ASN A 15 8.81 -10.62 25.90
CA ASN A 15 9.27 -11.79 26.66
C ASN A 15 8.15 -12.47 27.46
N ILE A 16 7.17 -11.70 27.94
CA ILE A 16 6.01 -12.23 28.67
C ILE A 16 5.04 -12.96 27.73
N ILE A 17 4.88 -12.48 26.49
CA ILE A 17 3.92 -13.03 25.53
C ILE A 17 4.40 -14.38 24.95
N GLY A 18 5.70 -14.65 24.99
CA GLY A 18 6.27 -15.94 24.61
C GLY A 18 7.56 -15.81 23.79
N GLU A 19 8.08 -16.96 23.36
CA GLU A 19 9.28 -17.03 22.54
C GLU A 19 9.14 -16.20 21.25
N PRO A 20 10.17 -15.45 20.87
CA PRO A 20 10.15 -14.64 19.67
C PRO A 20 9.99 -15.47 18.39
N LEU A 21 9.17 -14.97 17.46
CA LEU A 21 9.00 -15.61 16.17
C LEU A 21 10.30 -15.57 15.37
N ARG A 22 10.58 -16.64 14.60
CA ARG A 22 11.75 -16.69 13.70
C ARG A 22 11.82 -15.51 12.73
N SER A 23 10.65 -15.00 12.31
CA SER A 23 10.56 -13.82 11.47
C SER A 23 11.06 -12.57 12.19
N GLU A 24 10.74 -12.39 13.48
CA GLU A 24 11.19 -11.23 14.26
C GLU A 24 12.71 -11.25 14.50
N GLN A 25 13.29 -12.43 14.65
CA GLN A 25 14.72 -12.60 14.93
C GLN A 25 15.60 -12.32 13.71
N ARG A 26 15.12 -12.65 12.50
CA ARG A 26 15.93 -12.59 11.27
C ARG A 26 15.73 -11.35 10.43
N THR A 27 14.75 -10.48 10.75
CA THR A 27 14.49 -9.31 9.91
C THR A 27 15.68 -8.37 9.82
N GLY A 28 16.34 -8.08 10.94
CA GLY A 28 17.53 -7.22 10.96
C GLY A 28 18.74 -7.76 10.19
N GLU A 29 18.81 -9.09 10.03
CA GLU A 29 19.87 -9.77 9.29
C GLU A 29 19.60 -9.81 7.79
N LEU A 30 18.32 -9.99 7.41
CA LEU A 30 17.92 -10.20 6.01
C LEU A 30 17.45 -8.93 5.30
N LEU A 31 16.94 -7.94 6.05
CA LEU A 31 16.35 -6.72 5.50
C LEU A 31 17.02 -5.47 6.09
N PRO A 32 18.20 -5.08 5.58
CA PRO A 32 18.84 -3.84 6.01
C PRO A 32 17.92 -2.64 5.75
N ARG A 33 17.87 -1.70 6.69
CA ARG A 33 17.02 -0.51 6.58
C ARG A 33 17.55 0.41 5.48
N THR A 34 16.98 0.32 4.28
CA THR A 34 17.38 1.14 3.12
C THR A 34 16.56 2.43 2.97
N LEU A 35 15.43 2.54 3.68
CA LEU A 35 14.50 3.66 3.56
C LEU A 35 14.73 4.70 4.67
N SER A 36 14.99 5.94 4.26
CA SER A 36 15.14 7.06 5.19
C SER A 36 13.79 7.55 5.72
N ARG A 37 13.79 8.38 6.78
CA ARG A 37 12.56 9.02 7.29
C ARG A 37 11.87 9.92 6.25
N VAL A 38 12.67 10.60 5.42
CA VAL A 38 12.14 11.43 4.33
C VAL A 38 11.50 10.54 3.26
N ASP A 39 12.11 9.40 2.97
CA ASP A 39 11.59 8.44 1.99
C ASP A 39 10.23 7.90 2.42
N MET A 40 10.09 7.58 3.71
CA MET A 40 8.81 7.17 4.30
C MET A 40 7.76 8.26 4.16
N PHE A 41 8.10 9.50 4.50
CA PHE A 41 7.17 10.64 4.38
C PHE A 41 6.70 10.84 2.93
N VAL A 42 7.61 10.79 1.96
CA VAL A 42 7.31 10.90 0.53
C VAL A 42 6.40 9.75 0.06
N ILE A 43 6.67 8.51 0.47
CA ILE A 43 5.81 7.36 0.14
C ILE A 43 4.40 7.55 0.71
N PHE A 44 4.25 8.04 1.95
CA PHE A 44 2.94 8.29 2.53
C PHE A 44 2.15 9.34 1.76
N ILE A 45 2.79 10.45 1.37
CA ILE A 45 2.16 11.46 0.50
C ILE A 45 1.74 10.83 -0.83
N ALA A 46 2.63 10.06 -1.45
CA ALA A 46 2.36 9.40 -2.72
C ALA A 46 1.16 8.43 -2.64
N ILE A 47 1.01 7.69 -1.55
CA ILE A 47 -0.14 6.79 -1.29
C ILE A 47 -1.44 7.59 -1.11
N VAL A 48 -1.39 8.75 -0.43
CA VAL A 48 -2.57 9.60 -0.24
C VAL A 48 -3.01 10.24 -1.55
N LEU A 49 -2.06 10.81 -2.30
CA LEU A 49 -2.29 11.47 -3.59
C LEU A 49 -2.38 10.49 -4.77
N PHE A 50 -2.43 9.19 -4.48
CA PHE A 50 -2.37 8.15 -5.49
C PHE A 50 -3.59 8.23 -6.42
N ILE A 51 -3.33 8.46 -7.72
CA ILE A 51 -4.36 8.77 -8.72
C ILE A 51 -5.51 7.75 -8.73
N PRO A 52 -5.29 6.43 -8.63
CA PRO A 52 -6.38 5.46 -8.58
C PRO A 52 -7.39 5.67 -7.44
N ASN A 53 -7.05 6.41 -6.38
CA ASN A 53 -8.02 6.82 -5.35
C ASN A 53 -9.13 7.72 -5.92
N SER A 54 -8.94 8.37 -7.07
CA SER A 54 -9.99 9.14 -7.75
C SER A 54 -11.17 8.27 -8.19
N SER A 55 -10.96 6.97 -8.42
CA SER A 55 -12.04 6.03 -8.72
C SER A 55 -13.03 5.92 -7.56
N VAL A 56 -12.57 6.01 -6.30
CA VAL A 56 -13.43 6.03 -5.11
C VAL A 56 -14.28 7.29 -5.10
N VAL A 57 -13.68 8.44 -5.46
CA VAL A 57 -14.41 9.70 -5.61
C VAL A 57 -15.52 9.53 -6.64
N GLN A 58 -15.20 9.02 -7.84
CA GLN A 58 -16.17 8.76 -8.92
C GLN A 58 -17.29 7.79 -8.50
N ALA A 59 -16.96 6.69 -7.82
CA ALA A 59 -17.93 5.72 -7.33
C ALA A 59 -18.94 6.36 -6.33
N THR A 60 -18.49 7.35 -5.56
CA THR A 60 -19.35 8.09 -4.62
C THR A 60 -20.04 9.31 -5.22
N GLN A 61 -19.69 9.76 -6.44
CA GLN A 61 -20.30 10.94 -7.07
C GLN A 61 -21.81 10.82 -7.24
N GLY A 62 -22.36 9.60 -7.33
CA GLY A 62 -23.80 9.37 -7.35
C GLY A 62 -24.53 9.86 -6.10
N ALA A 63 -23.83 9.99 -4.96
CA ALA A 63 -24.36 10.54 -3.72
C ALA A 63 -24.30 12.08 -3.63
N GLY A 64 -23.71 12.76 -4.62
CA GLY A 64 -23.59 14.21 -4.66
C GLY A 64 -22.84 14.75 -3.42
N ALA A 65 -23.37 15.82 -2.82
CA ALA A 65 -22.77 16.48 -1.65
C ALA A 65 -22.68 15.57 -0.41
N ALA A 66 -23.49 14.50 -0.32
CA ALA A 66 -23.44 13.56 0.80
C ALA A 66 -22.11 12.76 0.85
N THR A 67 -21.37 12.69 -0.26
CA THR A 67 -20.03 12.10 -0.34
C THR A 67 -19.09 12.65 0.74
N TYR A 68 -19.12 13.97 0.96
CA TYR A 68 -18.26 14.62 1.95
C TYR A 68 -18.59 14.20 3.38
N LEU A 69 -19.87 13.94 3.68
CA LEU A 69 -20.27 13.40 4.98
C LEU A 69 -19.71 12.00 5.18
N TYR A 70 -19.78 11.14 4.17
CA TYR A 70 -19.19 9.80 4.25
C TYR A 70 -17.68 9.83 4.46
N TRP A 71 -16.97 10.79 3.88
CA TRP A 71 -15.52 10.94 4.10
C TRP A 71 -15.20 11.34 5.53
N VAL A 72 -15.96 12.27 6.11
CA VAL A 72 -15.80 12.67 7.51
C VAL A 72 -16.09 11.47 8.41
N ILE A 73 -17.20 10.76 8.17
CA ILE A 73 -17.57 9.57 8.95
C ILE A 73 -16.47 8.52 8.86
N GLY A 74 -16.02 8.13 7.66
CA GLY A 74 -14.98 7.13 7.48
C GLY A 74 -13.65 7.53 8.13
N THR A 75 -13.31 8.82 8.09
CA THR A 75 -12.11 9.34 8.76
C THR A 75 -12.21 9.18 10.27
N LEU A 76 -13.34 9.58 10.87
CA LEU A 76 -13.52 9.58 12.32
C LEU A 76 -13.75 8.18 12.90
N THR A 77 -14.43 7.29 12.18
CA THR A 77 -14.82 5.97 12.70
C THR A 77 -13.85 4.85 12.31
N PHE A 78 -13.09 4.99 11.21
CA PHE A 78 -12.14 3.97 10.76
C PHE A 78 -10.69 4.46 10.76
N LEU A 79 -10.40 5.58 10.08
CA LEU A 79 -9.01 6.02 9.87
C LEU A 79 -8.34 6.43 11.18
N VAL A 80 -8.96 7.35 11.94
CA VAL A 80 -8.38 7.86 13.19
C VAL A 80 -8.25 6.76 14.25
N PRO A 81 -9.30 5.94 14.55
CA PRO A 81 -9.17 4.84 15.49
C PRO A 81 -8.14 3.80 15.05
N GLY A 82 -8.11 3.47 13.75
CA GLY A 82 -7.13 2.53 13.19
C GLY A 82 -5.70 3.02 13.33
N ALA A 83 -5.45 4.31 13.05
CA ALA A 83 -4.13 4.92 13.22
C ALA A 83 -3.67 4.91 14.69
N ILE A 84 -4.59 5.19 15.63
CA ILE A 84 -4.30 5.14 17.07
C ILE A 84 -3.95 3.70 17.49
N ALA A 85 -4.75 2.71 17.08
CA ALA A 85 -4.51 1.30 17.41
C ALA A 85 -3.16 0.81 16.85
N CYS A 86 -2.87 1.09 15.57
CA CYS A 86 -1.58 0.78 14.95
C CYS A 86 -0.41 1.48 15.66
N GLY A 87 -0.59 2.75 16.04
CA GLY A 87 0.43 3.51 16.78
C GLY A 87 0.72 2.94 18.16
N GLN A 88 -0.30 2.49 18.89
CA GLN A 88 -0.16 1.83 20.18
C GLN A 88 0.52 0.47 20.04
N LEU A 89 0.07 -0.37 19.10
CA LEU A 89 0.66 -1.68 18.83
C LEU A 89 2.13 -1.58 18.41
N ASN A 90 2.47 -0.60 17.58
CA ASN A 90 3.86 -0.37 17.17
C ASN A 90 4.77 0.02 18.34
N ARG A 91 4.23 0.66 19.40
CA ARG A 91 4.96 0.95 20.63
C ARG A 91 5.05 -0.25 21.58
N PHE A 92 4.00 -1.06 21.66
CA PHE A 92 3.95 -2.23 22.54
C PHE A 92 4.77 -3.42 21.99
N LEU A 93 4.71 -3.62 20.68
CA LEU A 93 5.39 -4.67 19.94
C LEU A 93 6.16 -4.04 18.76
N PRO A 94 7.33 -3.44 19.03
CA PRO A 94 8.21 -2.88 18.01
C PRO A 94 8.92 -4.04 17.29
N ALA A 95 8.18 -4.76 16.45
CA ALA A 95 8.66 -5.90 15.68
C ALA A 95 8.47 -5.64 14.19
N ASP A 96 9.50 -5.95 13.41
CA ASP A 96 9.42 -5.88 11.96
C ASP A 96 8.48 -7.00 11.45
N GLY A 97 7.42 -6.60 10.76
CA GLY A 97 6.29 -7.48 10.35
C GLY A 97 4.92 -7.01 10.82
N ALA A 98 4.87 -6.01 11.71
CA ALA A 98 3.67 -5.26 12.12
C ALA A 98 2.41 -6.13 12.27
N ILE A 99 1.42 -5.95 11.38
CA ILE A 99 0.10 -6.58 11.48
C ILE A 99 0.14 -8.11 11.56
N TYR A 100 1.09 -8.77 10.87
CA TYR A 100 1.26 -10.22 10.97
C TYR A 100 1.68 -10.61 12.38
N VAL A 101 2.72 -9.96 12.92
CA VAL A 101 3.28 -10.28 14.24
C VAL A 101 2.28 -9.98 15.34
N TRP A 102 1.62 -8.83 15.27
CA TRP A 102 0.63 -8.40 16.27
C TRP A 102 -0.54 -9.37 16.36
N THR A 103 -1.11 -9.76 15.22
CA THR A 103 -2.25 -10.67 15.16
C THR A 103 -1.84 -12.12 15.45
N HIS A 104 -0.66 -12.55 15.02
CA HIS A 104 -0.11 -13.87 15.35
C HIS A 104 0.07 -14.03 16.86
N ARG A 105 0.60 -13.01 17.54
CA ARG A 105 0.80 -13.05 19.00
C ARG A 105 -0.51 -12.90 19.77
N ALA A 106 -1.48 -12.15 19.27
CA ALA A 106 -2.76 -11.94 19.95
C ALA A 106 -3.76 -13.09 19.76
N LEU A 107 -3.84 -13.66 18.55
CA LEU A 107 -4.90 -14.58 18.13
C LEU A 107 -4.36 -15.93 17.62
N GLY A 108 -3.05 -16.07 17.46
CA GLY A 108 -2.39 -17.29 17.00
C GLY A 108 -2.09 -17.33 15.50
N PRO A 109 -1.48 -18.44 15.02
CA PRO A 109 -0.87 -18.49 13.69
C PRO A 109 -1.82 -18.29 12.51
N LEU A 110 -3.01 -18.88 12.58
CA LEU A 110 -4.02 -18.79 11.51
C LEU A 110 -4.45 -17.34 11.28
N TRP A 111 -4.74 -16.62 12.36
CA TRP A 111 -5.19 -15.23 12.31
C TRP A 111 -4.06 -14.28 11.94
N GLY A 112 -2.82 -14.60 12.33
CA GLY A 112 -1.60 -13.97 11.82
C GLY A 112 -1.52 -14.00 10.31
N PHE A 113 -1.61 -15.20 9.73
CA PHE A 113 -1.60 -15.39 8.27
C PHE A 113 -2.76 -14.66 7.59
N PHE A 114 -3.99 -14.83 8.12
CA PHE A 114 -5.17 -14.23 7.54
C PHE A 114 -5.10 -12.70 7.51
N ALA A 115 -4.66 -12.06 8.60
CA ALA A 115 -4.49 -10.61 8.66
C ALA A 115 -3.43 -10.12 7.67
N ALA A 116 -2.30 -10.83 7.53
CA ALA A 116 -1.27 -10.50 6.56
C ALA A 116 -1.78 -10.65 5.11
N PHE A 117 -2.55 -11.71 4.83
CA PHE A 117 -3.19 -11.90 3.53
C PHE A 117 -4.16 -10.76 3.21
N CYS A 118 -5.04 -10.41 4.14
CA CYS A 118 -5.98 -9.29 3.99
C CYS A 118 -5.28 -7.94 3.84
N ALA A 119 -4.10 -7.75 4.43
CA ALA A 119 -3.30 -6.53 4.23
C ALA A 119 -2.70 -6.43 2.82
N TRP A 120 -2.39 -7.56 2.18
CA TRP A 120 -1.76 -7.61 0.86
C TRP A 120 -2.74 -7.76 -0.30
N PHE A 121 -3.84 -8.47 -0.11
CA PHE A 121 -4.81 -8.76 -1.18
C PHE A 121 -5.32 -7.50 -1.90
N PRO A 122 -5.66 -6.39 -1.21
CA PRO A 122 -6.06 -5.15 -1.87
C PRO A 122 -4.99 -4.57 -2.80
N ALA A 123 -3.70 -4.78 -2.52
CA ALA A 123 -2.62 -4.26 -3.37
C ALA A 123 -2.64 -4.89 -4.78
N VAL A 124 -3.10 -6.13 -4.91
CA VAL A 124 -3.28 -6.79 -6.21
C VAL A 124 -4.44 -6.13 -6.98
N LEU A 125 -5.54 -5.83 -6.29
CA LEU A 125 -6.69 -5.13 -6.91
C LEU A 125 -6.34 -3.71 -7.33
N VAL A 126 -5.43 -3.05 -6.59
CA VAL A 126 -4.94 -1.72 -6.94
C VAL A 126 -4.24 -1.70 -8.31
N LEU A 127 -3.52 -2.76 -8.70
CA LEU A 127 -2.92 -2.84 -10.04
C LEU A 127 -3.98 -2.83 -11.14
N LEU A 128 -5.13 -3.48 -10.91
CA LEU A 128 -6.26 -3.45 -11.84
C LEU A 128 -6.89 -2.06 -11.89
N ALA A 129 -7.13 -1.43 -10.74
CA ALA A 129 -7.67 -0.07 -10.66
C ALA A 129 -6.74 0.96 -11.33
N ALA A 130 -5.42 0.79 -11.22
CA ALA A 130 -4.44 1.63 -11.90
C ALA A 130 -4.53 1.47 -13.44
N ALA A 131 -4.69 0.24 -13.94
CA ALA A 131 -4.88 0.00 -15.37
C ALA A 131 -6.18 0.64 -15.89
N ASP A 132 -7.27 0.51 -15.14
CA ASP A 132 -8.56 1.15 -15.46
C ASP A 132 -8.46 2.68 -15.49
N THR A 133 -7.71 3.25 -14.54
CA THR A 133 -7.42 4.68 -14.49
C THR A 133 -6.67 5.14 -15.75
N ILE A 134 -5.67 4.37 -16.22
CA ILE A 134 -4.92 4.67 -17.45
C ILE A 134 -5.86 4.66 -18.66
N ILE A 135 -6.71 3.64 -18.77
CA ILE A 135 -7.70 3.53 -19.86
C ILE A 135 -8.63 4.76 -19.86
N THR A 136 -9.18 5.09 -18.70
CA THR A 136 -10.10 6.23 -18.53
C THR A 136 -9.42 7.56 -18.86
N LEU A 137 -8.14 7.73 -18.50
CA LEU A 137 -7.36 8.92 -18.86
C LEU A 137 -7.14 9.03 -20.37
N ILE A 138 -6.80 7.92 -21.05
CA ILE A 138 -6.61 7.92 -22.51
C ILE A 138 -7.94 8.23 -23.23
N GLN A 139 -9.04 7.64 -22.77
CA GLN A 139 -10.39 7.94 -23.28
C GLN A 139 -10.76 9.41 -23.06
N GLY A 140 -10.47 9.94 -21.87
CA GLY A 140 -10.68 11.35 -21.55
C GLY A 140 -9.90 12.28 -22.50
N ILE A 141 -8.62 12.00 -22.73
CA ILE A 141 -7.79 12.76 -23.69
C ILE A 141 -8.37 12.66 -25.11
N GLY A 142 -8.78 11.46 -25.53
CA GLY A 142 -9.42 11.25 -26.84
C GLY A 142 -10.68 12.09 -27.02
N ALA A 143 -11.54 12.14 -26.00
CA ALA A 143 -12.75 12.94 -26.01
C ALA A 143 -12.47 14.46 -26.10
N GLN A 144 -11.39 14.93 -25.46
CA GLN A 144 -10.99 16.34 -25.52
C GLN A 144 -10.37 16.73 -26.87
N LEU A 145 -9.63 15.83 -27.52
CA LEU A 145 -8.91 16.12 -28.77
C LEU A 145 -9.72 15.85 -30.03
N ALA A 146 -10.39 14.70 -30.10
CA ALA A 146 -11.14 14.24 -31.28
C ALA A 146 -12.66 14.49 -31.15
N GLY A 147 -13.09 15.11 -30.05
CA GLY A 147 -14.49 15.42 -29.75
C GLY A 147 -15.23 14.28 -29.04
N PRO A 148 -16.51 14.50 -28.67
CA PRO A 148 -17.27 13.61 -27.79
C PRO A 148 -17.45 12.17 -28.30
N ASN A 149 -17.25 11.93 -29.60
CA ASN A 149 -17.44 10.65 -30.27
C ASN A 149 -16.14 9.87 -30.48
N ALA A 150 -15.06 10.25 -29.80
CA ALA A 150 -13.78 9.56 -29.88
C ALA A 150 -13.87 8.16 -29.24
N ASN A 151 -13.96 7.14 -30.08
CA ASN A 151 -14.13 5.74 -29.66
C ASN A 151 -12.80 5.04 -29.36
N TRP A 152 -11.92 5.68 -28.58
CA TRP A 152 -10.61 5.09 -28.25
C TRP A 152 -10.77 4.06 -27.13
N LEU A 153 -10.17 2.87 -27.30
CA LEU A 153 -10.12 1.83 -26.25
C LEU A 153 -11.49 1.36 -25.72
N LEU A 154 -12.53 1.34 -26.54
CA LEU A 154 -13.86 0.85 -26.14
C LEU A 154 -13.95 -0.67 -26.12
N ALA A 155 -13.15 -1.36 -26.96
CA ALA A 155 -13.26 -2.80 -27.09
C ALA A 155 -12.64 -3.50 -25.85
N PRO A 156 -13.33 -4.47 -25.21
CA PRO A 156 -12.85 -5.12 -24.00
C PRO A 156 -11.45 -5.77 -24.13
N TRP A 157 -11.12 -6.27 -25.32
CA TRP A 157 -9.81 -6.86 -25.58
C TRP A 157 -8.68 -5.82 -25.61
N GLN A 158 -8.96 -4.58 -26.06
CA GLN A 158 -7.98 -3.48 -26.04
C GLN A 158 -7.68 -3.05 -24.61
N GLN A 159 -8.72 -2.97 -23.78
CA GLN A 159 -8.60 -2.72 -22.35
C GLN A 159 -7.82 -3.85 -21.66
N GLY A 160 -8.12 -5.11 -22.02
CA GLY A 160 -7.40 -6.29 -21.54
C GLY A 160 -5.90 -6.26 -21.86
N ILE A 161 -5.50 -5.83 -23.05
CA ILE A 161 -4.07 -5.67 -23.40
C ILE A 161 -3.40 -4.62 -22.51
N ILE A 162 -4.07 -3.50 -22.22
CA ILE A 162 -3.52 -2.47 -21.32
C ILE A 162 -3.36 -3.03 -19.91
N VAL A 163 -4.37 -3.75 -19.40
CA VAL A 163 -4.30 -4.39 -18.08
C VAL A 163 -3.13 -5.37 -18.01
N LEU A 164 -2.97 -6.24 -19.02
CA LEU A 164 -1.83 -7.15 -19.09
C LEU A 164 -0.49 -6.40 -19.14
N GLY A 165 -0.40 -5.33 -19.94
CA GLY A 165 0.79 -4.48 -20.02
C GLY A 165 1.17 -3.86 -18.67
N VAL A 166 0.20 -3.35 -17.93
CA VAL A 166 0.40 -2.76 -16.59
C VAL A 166 0.85 -3.82 -15.59
N ILE A 167 0.23 -5.00 -15.59
CA ILE A 167 0.62 -6.10 -14.70
C ILE A 167 2.03 -6.58 -15.01
N LEU A 168 2.37 -6.78 -16.30
CA LEU A 168 3.70 -7.22 -16.72
C LEU A 168 4.76 -6.17 -16.40
N LEU A 169 4.45 -4.88 -16.61
CA LEU A 169 5.33 -3.78 -16.25
C LEU A 169 5.53 -3.69 -14.73
N GLY A 170 4.47 -3.84 -13.94
CA GLY A 170 4.55 -3.88 -12.48
C GLY A 170 5.39 -5.06 -11.99
N GLY A 171 5.19 -6.24 -12.58
CA GLY A 171 6.02 -7.43 -12.35
C GLY A 171 7.48 -7.18 -12.70
N TRP A 172 7.75 -6.60 -13.87
CA TRP A 172 9.10 -6.22 -14.29
C TRP A 172 9.74 -5.24 -13.31
N LEU A 173 9.02 -4.18 -12.93
CA LEU A 173 9.51 -3.17 -11.99
C LEU A 173 9.83 -3.75 -10.61
N SER A 174 9.09 -4.76 -10.16
CA SER A 174 9.33 -5.45 -8.89
C SER A 174 10.67 -6.20 -8.82
N THR A 175 11.31 -6.46 -9.97
CA THR A 175 12.64 -7.08 -10.03
C THR A 175 13.77 -6.10 -9.71
N PHE A 176 13.51 -4.78 -9.78
CA PHE A 176 14.51 -3.77 -9.44
C PHE A 176 14.67 -3.58 -7.93
N SER A 177 15.84 -3.10 -7.53
CA SER A 177 16.14 -2.85 -6.13
C SER A 177 15.35 -1.64 -5.59
N LEU A 178 14.81 -1.75 -4.37
CA LEU A 178 14.06 -0.68 -3.69
C LEU A 178 14.76 0.70 -3.70
N PRO A 179 16.09 0.80 -3.52
CA PRO A 179 16.77 2.10 -3.58
C PRO A 179 16.70 2.77 -4.96
N GLN A 180 16.66 2.00 -6.05
CA GLN A 180 16.53 2.55 -7.41
C GLN A 180 15.13 3.12 -7.64
N ILE A 181 14.10 2.40 -7.19
CA ILE A 181 12.70 2.84 -7.27
C ILE A 181 12.51 4.15 -6.48
N MET A 182 13.10 4.25 -5.29
CA MET A 182 12.99 5.45 -4.46
C MET A 182 13.67 6.69 -5.06
N LYS A 183 14.76 6.52 -5.83
CA LYS A 183 15.37 7.65 -6.55
C LYS A 183 14.40 8.23 -7.57
N ILE A 184 13.70 7.37 -8.31
CA ILE A 184 12.70 7.79 -9.30
C ILE A 184 11.50 8.44 -8.60
N ALA A 185 10.98 7.82 -7.54
CA ALA A 185 9.83 8.34 -6.80
C ALA A 185 10.09 9.76 -6.25
N LYS A 186 11.30 10.06 -5.77
CA LYS A 186 11.68 11.39 -5.30
C LYS A 186 11.68 12.44 -6.40
N VAL A 187 12.08 12.09 -7.62
CA VAL A 187 12.05 13.00 -8.78
C VAL A 187 10.61 13.33 -9.19
N VAL A 188 9.68 12.40 -9.00
CA VAL A 188 8.26 12.60 -9.35
C VAL A 188 7.54 13.49 -8.32
N VAL A 189 7.98 13.49 -7.05
CA VAL A 189 7.33 14.26 -5.96
C VAL A 189 7.97 15.63 -5.72
N ALA A 190 9.20 15.86 -6.21
CA ALA A 190 9.89 17.14 -6.14
C ALA A 190 9.41 18.11 -7.22
#